data_AF-A0A495HVV0-F1
#
_entry.id   AF-A0A495HVV0-F1
#
_cell.length_a   1.000
_cell.length_b   1.000
_cell.length_c   1.000
_cell.angle_alpha   90.00
_cell.angle_beta   90.00
_cell.angle_gamma   90.00
#
_symmetry.space_group_name_H-M   'P 1'
#
loop_
_entity.id
_entity.type
_entity.pdbx_description
1 polymer ?
#
loop_
_entity_poly.entity_id
_entity_poly.type
_entity_poly.pdbx_seq_one_letter_code
_entity_poly.pdbx_strand_id
1 'polypeptide(L)'
;MSALTLTNSTSYIAQYVIHRGGLALARLPGLAPGATLSVPEAETFEITASTILEGNTYTSAPIAVSGATRFLAQVKQQRAQQTYEFEVVTTPSSVANQMQFEKTSLGPVTFQITHQGVLVQDVVVPDSFVQVTVEISDVYSVYAVINGITTDSVTTSNPNATVTAVSEATDMEFGYFTLVIS
;
A
#
# COMPACT_ATOMS: atom_id res chain seq x y z
N MET A 1 -20.01 1.92 -6.21
CA MET A 1 -18.82 1.46 -5.47
C MET A 1 -18.17 0.40 -6.32
N SER A 2 -16.94 0.64 -6.74
CA SER A 2 -16.12 -0.34 -7.44
C SER A 2 -15.39 -1.23 -6.44
N ALA A 3 -15.23 -2.51 -6.78
CA ALA A 3 -14.51 -3.46 -5.93
C ALA A 3 -13.90 -4.59 -6.76
N LEU A 4 -12.63 -4.87 -6.52
CA LEU A 4 -11.96 -6.02 -7.11
C LEU A 4 -12.46 -7.28 -6.40
N THR A 5 -12.88 -8.28 -7.15
CA THR A 5 -13.36 -9.55 -6.58
C THR A 5 -12.26 -10.59 -6.70
N LEU A 6 -11.95 -11.27 -5.60
CA LEU A 6 -10.97 -12.35 -5.55
C LEU A 6 -11.69 -13.67 -5.30
N THR A 7 -11.44 -14.68 -6.12
CA THR A 7 -12.08 -15.99 -5.97
C THR A 7 -11.05 -17.09 -5.96
N ASN A 8 -11.08 -17.94 -4.96
CA ASN A 8 -10.20 -19.11 -4.90
C ASN A 8 -10.94 -20.36 -5.38
N SER A 9 -10.65 -20.83 -6.60
CA SER A 9 -11.21 -22.07 -7.15
C SER A 9 -10.27 -23.26 -6.98
N THR A 10 -9.18 -23.11 -6.21
CA THR A 10 -8.24 -24.21 -5.92
C THR A 10 -8.70 -25.02 -4.71
N SER A 11 -8.09 -26.18 -4.50
CA SER A 11 -8.31 -27.02 -3.31
C SER A 11 -7.51 -26.59 -2.07
N TYR A 12 -6.71 -25.52 -2.17
CA TYR A 12 -5.85 -25.03 -1.10
C TYR A 12 -6.29 -23.63 -0.65
N ILE A 13 -5.78 -23.17 0.48
CA ILE A 13 -5.94 -21.77 0.89
C ILE A 13 -5.09 -20.88 -0.04
N ALA A 14 -5.69 -19.80 -0.54
CA ALA A 14 -5.02 -18.81 -1.39
C ALA A 14 -4.86 -17.47 -0.66
N GLN A 15 -3.64 -16.96 -0.56
CA GLN A 15 -3.36 -15.62 -0.03
C GLN A 15 -3.10 -14.66 -1.18
N TYR A 16 -3.98 -13.67 -1.35
CA TYR A 16 -3.82 -12.66 -2.39
C TYR A 16 -3.06 -11.46 -1.88
N VAL A 17 -2.20 -10.92 -2.75
CA VAL A 17 -1.55 -9.64 -2.56
C VAL A 17 -1.89 -8.75 -3.73
N ILE A 18 -2.45 -7.59 -3.44
CA ILE A 18 -2.86 -6.60 -4.45
C ILE A 18 -1.98 -5.37 -4.31
N HIS A 19 -1.38 -4.97 -5.42
CA HIS A 19 -0.70 -3.70 -5.58
C HIS A 19 -1.45 -2.79 -6.54
N ARG A 20 -1.31 -1.49 -6.36
CA ARG A 20 -1.78 -0.45 -7.28
C ARG A 20 -0.62 0.53 -7.52
N GLY A 21 0.11 0.31 -8.61
CA GLY A 21 1.45 0.88 -8.76
C GLY A 21 2.42 0.30 -7.72
N GLY A 22 3.12 1.19 -7.00
CA GLY A 22 4.00 0.83 -5.88
C GLY A 22 3.30 0.70 -4.52
N LEU A 23 1.98 0.97 -4.46
CA LEU A 23 1.20 0.83 -3.22
C LEU A 23 0.71 -0.60 -3.02
N ALA A 24 1.02 -1.18 -1.88
CA ALA A 24 0.30 -2.37 -1.42
C ALA A 24 -1.12 -1.93 -0.98
N LEU A 25 -2.16 -2.45 -1.64
CA LEU A 25 -3.55 -2.16 -1.26
C LEU A 25 -4.04 -3.09 -0.18
N ALA A 26 -3.69 -4.37 -0.29
CA ALA A 26 -4.11 -5.37 0.66
C ALA A 26 -3.17 -6.57 0.63
N ARG A 27 -2.85 -7.07 1.82
CA ARG A 27 -2.36 -8.43 2.05
C ARG A 27 -3.44 -9.16 2.82
N LEU A 28 -4.18 -10.01 2.12
CA LEU A 28 -5.42 -10.56 2.64
C LEU A 28 -5.17 -11.84 3.43
N PRO A 29 -6.03 -12.13 4.42
CA PRO A 29 -6.02 -13.44 5.05
C PRO A 29 -6.25 -14.54 4.01
N GLY A 30 -5.80 -15.75 4.32
CA GLY A 30 -5.97 -16.89 3.44
C GLY A 30 -7.43 -17.13 3.09
N LEU A 31 -7.75 -17.09 1.80
CA LEU A 31 -9.07 -17.37 1.25
C LEU A 31 -9.24 -18.88 1.10
N ALA A 32 -10.26 -19.45 1.75
CA ALA A 32 -10.53 -20.88 1.70
C ALA A 32 -10.90 -21.36 0.28
N PRO A 33 -10.77 -22.68 -0.02
CA PRO A 33 -11.27 -23.26 -1.27
C PRO A 33 -12.73 -22.90 -1.54
N GLY A 34 -13.03 -22.44 -2.76
CA GLY A 34 -14.35 -22.01 -3.20
C GLY A 34 -14.83 -20.66 -2.63
N ALA A 35 -14.03 -19.99 -1.80
CA ALA A 35 -14.43 -18.72 -1.20
C ALA A 35 -14.12 -17.53 -2.12
N THR A 36 -14.88 -16.46 -1.92
CA THR A 36 -14.74 -15.18 -2.63
C THR A 36 -14.59 -14.05 -1.62
N LEU A 37 -13.77 -13.06 -1.95
CA LEU A 37 -13.60 -11.85 -1.18
C LEU A 37 -13.71 -10.63 -2.09
N SER A 38 -14.42 -9.60 -1.63
CA SER A 38 -14.47 -8.31 -2.32
C SER A 38 -13.51 -7.33 -1.65
N VAL A 39 -12.65 -6.70 -2.44
CA VAL A 39 -11.72 -5.67 -2.03
C VAL A 39 -12.23 -4.34 -2.55
N PRO A 40 -12.88 -3.51 -1.70
CA PRO A 40 -13.37 -2.22 -2.14
C PRO A 40 -12.21 -1.34 -2.58
N GLU A 41 -12.39 -0.63 -3.68
CA GLU A 41 -11.49 0.46 -4.04
C GLU A 41 -11.70 1.59 -3.01
N ALA A 42 -10.74 1.84 -2.13
CA ALA A 42 -10.74 3.12 -1.43
C ALA A 42 -10.04 4.15 -2.30
N GLU A 43 -10.72 5.27 -2.47
CA GLU A 43 -10.18 6.44 -3.16
C GLU A 43 -9.23 7.23 -2.25
N THR A 44 -9.02 6.81 -1.00
CA THR A 44 -8.29 7.61 0.00
C THR A 44 -7.49 6.73 0.95
N PHE A 45 -6.22 7.09 1.12
CA PHE A 45 -5.30 6.55 2.12
C PHE A 45 -5.13 7.55 3.26
N GLU A 46 -4.72 7.07 4.43
CA GLU A 46 -4.32 7.92 5.54
C GLU A 46 -2.82 7.79 5.78
N ILE A 47 -2.12 8.93 5.79
CA ILE A 47 -0.69 9.03 6.04
C ILE A 47 -0.48 9.59 7.45
N THR A 48 0.27 8.88 8.27
CA THR A 48 0.84 9.40 9.52
C THR A 48 2.36 9.37 9.41
N ALA A 49 3.03 10.36 9.99
CA ALA A 49 4.49 10.35 10.11
C ALA A 49 4.87 10.15 11.57
N SER A 50 6.02 9.51 11.79
CA SER A 50 6.63 9.43 13.12
C SER A 50 8.14 9.61 13.07
N THR A 51 8.69 10.21 14.12
CA THR A 51 10.14 10.36 14.30
C THR A 51 10.50 10.31 15.78
N ILE A 52 11.79 10.10 16.07
CA ILE A 52 12.32 10.18 17.43
C ILE A 52 13.18 11.44 17.53
N LEU A 53 12.85 12.30 18.48
CA LEU A 53 13.60 13.50 18.80
C LEU A 53 13.87 13.52 20.30
N GLU A 54 15.15 13.59 20.69
CA GLU A 54 15.58 13.61 22.10
C GLU A 54 15.04 12.42 22.93
N GLY A 55 14.91 11.25 22.30
CA GLY A 55 14.38 10.04 22.94
C GLY A 55 12.86 9.97 23.05
N ASN A 56 12.13 11.01 22.62
CA ASN A 56 10.67 11.02 22.56
C ASN A 56 10.18 10.70 21.15
N THR A 57 9.12 9.89 21.05
CA THR A 57 8.43 9.64 19.79
C THR A 57 7.41 10.74 19.52
N TYR A 58 7.52 11.36 18.36
CA TYR A 58 6.56 12.33 17.85
C TYR A 58 5.80 11.71 16.69
N THR A 59 4.47 11.93 16.66
CA THR A 59 3.58 11.41 15.63
C THR A 59 2.69 12.53 15.12
N SER A 60 2.55 12.66 13.81
CA SER A 60 1.67 13.66 13.20
C SER A 60 0.20 13.24 13.30
N ALA A 61 -0.72 14.20 13.11
CA ALA A 61 -2.10 13.86 12.78
C ALA A 61 -2.18 13.07 11.45
N PRO A 62 -3.18 12.19 11.29
CA PRO A 62 -3.42 11.48 10.04
C PRO A 62 -3.85 12.45 8.94
N ILE A 63 -3.32 12.25 7.73
CA ILE A 63 -3.63 13.05 6.55
C ILE A 63 -4.25 12.14 5.49
N ALA A 64 -5.48 12.45 5.10
CA ALA A 64 -6.17 11.78 4.02
C ALA A 64 -5.60 12.21 2.65
N VAL A 65 -5.29 11.25 1.78
CA VAL A 65 -4.73 11.47 0.44
C VAL A 65 -5.37 10.56 -0.60
N SER A 66 -5.73 11.13 -1.75
CA SER A 66 -6.35 10.41 -2.88
C SER A 66 -5.54 10.45 -4.18
N GLY A 67 -4.33 11.00 -4.16
CA GLY A 67 -3.52 11.15 -5.37
C GLY A 67 -2.11 11.67 -5.13
N ALA A 68 -1.47 12.12 -6.22
CA ALA A 68 -0.07 12.50 -6.25
C ALA A 68 0.23 13.70 -5.32
N THR A 69 0.81 13.40 -4.17
CA THR A 69 1.05 14.37 -3.09
C THR A 69 2.48 14.26 -2.61
N ARG A 70 3.08 15.41 -2.29
CA ARG A 70 4.36 15.53 -1.62
C ARG A 70 4.13 15.80 -0.14
N PHE A 71 4.80 15.03 0.70
CA PHE A 71 4.75 15.10 2.15
C PHE A 71 6.12 15.53 2.68
N LEU A 72 6.15 16.66 3.37
CA LEU A 72 7.33 17.17 4.05
C LEU A 72 7.12 17.06 5.56
N ALA A 73 7.81 16.11 6.20
CA ALA A 73 7.84 16.02 7.66
C ALA A 73 8.87 17.01 8.22
N GLN A 74 8.45 17.87 9.13
CA GLN A 74 9.30 18.87 9.74
C GLN A 74 9.02 19.08 11.22
N VAL A 75 10.07 19.48 11.94
CA VAL A 75 9.97 19.90 13.34
C VAL A 75 10.04 21.42 13.36
N LYS A 76 8.94 22.08 13.72
CA LYS A 76 8.86 23.53 13.87
C LYS A 76 9.06 23.94 15.32
N GLN A 77 9.78 25.05 15.51
CA GLN A 77 9.89 25.67 16.83
C GLN A 77 8.62 26.49 17.12
N GLN A 78 7.90 26.12 18.18
CA GLN A 78 6.76 26.86 18.71
C GLN A 78 7.20 27.80 19.83
N ARG A 79 7.65 29.01 19.45
CA ARG A 79 8.23 29.99 20.38
C ARG A 79 7.29 30.41 21.51
N ALA A 80 6.00 30.56 21.21
CA ALA A 80 5.00 30.96 22.19
C ALA A 80 4.86 29.96 23.36
N GLN A 81 5.13 28.68 23.09
CA GLN A 81 5.04 27.59 24.06
C GLN A 81 6.42 27.06 24.47
N GLN A 82 7.50 27.65 23.95
CA GLN A 82 8.89 27.19 24.12
C GLN A 82 9.06 25.69 23.85
N THR A 83 8.33 25.16 22.86
CA THR A 83 8.31 23.74 22.52
C THR A 83 8.60 23.51 21.04
N TYR A 84 8.68 22.24 20.65
CA TYR A 84 8.75 21.79 19.26
C TYR A 84 7.43 21.15 18.85
N GLU A 85 7.03 21.37 17.60
CA GLU A 85 5.88 20.73 16.98
C GLU A 85 6.36 19.90 15.80
N PHE A 86 5.97 18.63 15.77
CA PHE A 86 6.19 17.76 14.63
C PHE A 86 4.95 17.77 13.74
N GLU A 87 5.10 18.24 12.51
CA GLU A 87 4.01 18.35 11.55
C GLU A 87 4.44 17.81 10.18
N VAL A 88 3.44 17.44 9.39
CA VAL A 88 3.60 17.07 7.99
C VAL A 88 2.88 18.12 7.15
N VAL A 89 3.62 18.74 6.24
CA VAL A 89 3.06 19.69 5.27
C VAL A 89 2.89 18.99 3.93
N THR A 90 1.72 19.15 3.33
CA THR A 90 1.41 18.60 2.01
C THR A 90 1.45 19.66 0.92
N THR A 91 2.07 19.33 -0.21
CA THR A 91 1.95 20.07 -1.46
C THR A 91 1.63 19.10 -2.60
N PRO A 92 1.16 19.56 -3.77
CA PRO A 92 1.10 18.69 -4.94
C PRO A 92 2.47 18.05 -5.22
N SER A 93 2.46 16.79 -5.66
CA SER A 93 3.67 16.13 -6.15
C SER A 93 4.18 16.81 -7.42
N SER A 94 5.50 16.81 -7.62
CA SER A 94 6.09 17.26 -8.89
C SER A 94 5.91 16.24 -10.03
N VAL A 95 5.44 15.03 -9.73
CA VAL A 95 5.20 13.96 -10.70
C VAL A 95 3.79 13.38 -10.48
N ALA A 96 2.97 13.40 -11.55
CA ALA A 96 1.54 13.12 -11.47
C ALA A 96 1.16 11.69 -11.04
N ASN A 97 2.08 10.74 -11.10
CA ASN A 97 1.86 9.35 -10.70
C ASN A 97 2.74 8.94 -9.51
N GLN A 98 3.15 9.90 -8.66
CA GLN A 98 3.98 9.59 -7.49
C GLN A 98 3.51 10.35 -6.24
N MET A 99 3.53 9.65 -5.11
CA MET A 99 3.67 10.27 -3.81
C MET A 99 5.15 10.47 -3.51
N GLN A 100 5.47 11.59 -2.87
CA GLN A 100 6.85 12.00 -2.60
C GLN A 100 7.00 12.28 -1.10
N PHE A 101 7.99 11.67 -0.46
CA PHE A 101 8.19 11.74 0.98
C PHE A 101 9.57 12.32 1.28
N GLU A 102 9.60 13.34 2.13
CA GLU A 102 10.80 14.06 2.51
C GLU A 102 10.77 14.43 3.99
N LYS A 103 11.96 14.73 4.53
CA LYS A 103 12.11 15.29 5.87
C LYS A 103 13.11 16.42 5.94
N THR A 104 12.93 17.27 6.95
CA THR A 104 13.96 18.21 7.43
C THR A 104 14.42 17.93 8.85
N SER A 105 13.77 16.99 9.56
CA SER A 105 14.15 16.59 10.91
C SER A 105 15.52 15.90 10.97
N LEU A 106 16.19 15.95 12.12
CA LEU A 106 17.50 15.33 12.30
C LEU A 106 17.42 13.79 12.20
N GLY A 107 16.50 13.18 12.97
CA GLY A 107 16.27 11.73 12.94
C GLY A 107 15.53 11.27 11.67
N PRO A 108 15.56 9.95 11.39
CA PRO A 108 14.75 9.36 10.33
C PRO A 108 13.26 9.60 10.59
N VAL A 109 12.48 9.69 9.53
CA VAL A 109 11.02 9.76 9.59
C VAL A 109 10.45 8.50 8.95
N THR A 110 9.53 7.85 9.65
CA THR A 110 8.74 6.75 9.08
C THR A 110 7.35 7.28 8.78
N PHE A 111 6.97 7.28 7.51
CA PHE A 111 5.61 7.53 7.06
C PHE A 111 4.87 6.20 6.96
N GLN A 112 3.74 6.10 7.64
CA GLN A 112 2.88 4.95 7.63
C GLN A 112 1.72 5.24 6.70
N ILE A 113 1.55 4.39 5.69
CA ILE A 113 0.43 4.42 4.77
C ILE A 113 -0.58 3.43 5.28
N THR A 114 -1.75 3.92 5.63
CA THR A 114 -2.88 3.12 6.09
C THR A 114 -4.04 3.20 5.11
N HIS A 115 -4.75 2.10 4.97
CA HIS A 115 -5.92 1.96 4.12
C HIS A 115 -7.04 1.37 4.98
N GLN A 116 -8.13 2.13 5.15
CA GLN A 116 -9.25 1.75 6.04
C GLN A 116 -8.80 1.37 7.46
N GLY A 117 -7.83 2.12 8.02
CA GLY A 117 -7.28 1.90 9.35
C GLY A 117 -6.28 0.75 9.46
N VAL A 118 -5.99 0.04 8.37
CA VAL A 118 -4.98 -1.04 8.33
C VAL A 118 -3.68 -0.51 7.75
N LEU A 119 -2.56 -0.74 8.44
CA LEU A 119 -1.23 -0.44 7.91
C LEU A 119 -0.95 -1.31 6.68
N VAL A 120 -0.69 -0.66 5.54
CA VAL A 120 -0.41 -1.36 4.29
C VAL A 120 1.04 -1.21 3.85
N GLN A 121 1.70 -0.11 4.22
CA GLN A 121 3.08 0.14 3.82
C GLN A 121 3.75 1.17 4.75
N ASP A 122 5.03 0.95 5.05
CA ASP A 122 5.89 1.95 5.67
C ASP A 122 6.84 2.54 4.61
N VAL A 123 7.06 3.84 4.66
CA VAL A 123 8.04 4.57 3.85
C VAL A 123 9.01 5.27 4.79
N VAL A 124 10.25 4.79 4.83
CA VAL A 124 11.30 5.36 5.69
C VAL A 124 12.11 6.37 4.90
N VAL A 125 12.14 7.61 5.39
CA VAL A 125 13.01 8.67 4.88
C VAL A 125 14.19 8.84 5.85
N PRO A 126 15.37 8.30 5.52
CA PRO A 126 16.50 8.21 6.47
C PRO A 126 17.19 9.55 6.67
N ASP A 127 17.34 10.33 5.60
CA ASP A 127 18.16 11.55 5.55
C ASP A 127 17.36 12.75 5.06
N SER A 128 17.79 13.94 5.49
CA SER A 128 17.18 15.19 5.01
C SER A 128 17.64 15.46 3.57
N PHE A 129 16.80 16.15 2.79
CA PHE A 129 17.03 16.41 1.35
C PHE A 129 17.04 15.17 0.45
N VAL A 130 16.73 13.98 1.00
CA VAL A 130 16.42 12.78 0.21
C VAL A 130 14.91 12.72 0.00
N GLN A 131 14.53 12.50 -1.25
CA GLN A 131 13.14 12.25 -1.63
C GLN A 131 12.96 10.74 -1.87
N VAL A 132 12.06 10.12 -1.11
CA VAL A 132 11.61 8.75 -1.34
C VAL A 132 10.27 8.82 -2.06
N THR A 133 10.07 8.00 -3.09
CA THR A 133 8.85 8.03 -3.89
C THR A 133 8.10 6.71 -3.82
N VAL A 134 6.78 6.80 -3.88
CA VAL A 134 5.88 5.66 -4.07
C VAL A 134 5.05 5.93 -5.31
N GLU A 135 5.15 5.03 -6.29
CA GLU A 135 4.37 5.14 -7.52
C GLU A 135 2.89 4.84 -7.23
N ILE A 136 2.01 5.66 -7.77
CA ILE A 136 0.57 5.45 -7.78
C ILE A 136 0.14 5.20 -9.23
N SER A 137 -0.77 4.26 -9.44
CA SER A 137 -1.23 3.88 -10.78
C SER A 137 -2.71 3.54 -10.73
N ASP A 138 -3.39 3.54 -11.87
CA ASP A 138 -4.74 2.99 -11.99
C ASP A 138 -4.73 1.51 -12.41
N VAL A 139 -3.54 0.93 -12.53
CA VAL A 139 -3.34 -0.48 -12.84
C VAL A 139 -3.12 -1.25 -11.54
N TYR A 140 -4.01 -2.20 -11.29
CA TYR A 140 -3.88 -3.22 -10.27
C TYR A 140 -2.91 -4.31 -10.74
N SER A 141 -2.04 -4.77 -9.85
CA SER A 141 -1.21 -5.96 -10.03
C SER A 141 -1.50 -6.94 -8.90
N VAL A 142 -1.85 -8.17 -9.26
CA VAL A 142 -2.32 -9.18 -8.31
C VAL A 142 -1.53 -10.46 -8.50
N TYR A 143 -1.00 -11.00 -7.40
CA TYR A 143 -0.51 -12.38 -7.35
C TYR A 143 -1.14 -13.10 -6.15
N ALA A 144 -1.07 -14.43 -6.17
CA ALA A 144 -1.50 -15.26 -5.05
C ALA A 144 -0.36 -16.17 -4.59
N VAL A 145 -0.37 -16.50 -3.30
CA VAL A 145 0.42 -17.58 -2.72
C VAL A 145 -0.52 -18.71 -2.35
N ILE A 146 -0.35 -19.86 -3.00
CA ILE A 146 -1.26 -21.02 -2.89
C ILE A 146 -0.40 -22.24 -2.60
N ASN A 147 -0.63 -22.88 -1.45
CA ASN A 147 0.17 -24.02 -1.00
C ASN A 147 1.70 -23.74 -1.01
N GLY A 148 2.10 -22.50 -0.69
CA GLY A 148 3.50 -22.07 -0.69
C GLY A 148 4.07 -21.71 -2.07
N ILE A 149 3.27 -21.78 -3.14
CA ILE A 149 3.67 -21.43 -4.51
C ILE A 149 3.12 -20.05 -4.85
N THR A 150 4.00 -19.13 -5.25
CA THR A 150 3.62 -17.79 -5.73
C THR A 150 3.28 -17.87 -7.21
N THR A 151 2.09 -17.41 -7.60
CA THR A 151 1.68 -17.34 -9.01
C THR A 151 2.38 -16.19 -9.74
N ASP A 152 2.40 -16.26 -11.07
CA ASP A 152 2.64 -15.06 -11.86
C ASP A 152 1.62 -13.98 -11.55
N SER A 153 2.03 -12.72 -11.71
CA SER A 153 1.17 -11.56 -11.48
C SER A 153 0.27 -11.32 -12.69
N VAL A 154 -0.98 -10.99 -12.44
CA VAL A 154 -1.92 -10.51 -13.44
C VAL A 154 -2.22 -9.03 -13.21
N THR A 155 -2.44 -8.28 -14.28
CA THR A 155 -2.68 -6.85 -14.20
C THR A 155 -4.02 -6.46 -14.82
N THR A 156 -4.68 -5.47 -14.26
CA THR A 156 -5.95 -4.94 -14.76
C THR A 156 -6.11 -3.48 -14.38
N SER A 157 -6.72 -2.68 -15.24
CA SER A 157 -7.18 -1.33 -14.92
C SER A 157 -8.68 -1.27 -14.63
N ASN A 158 -9.40 -2.40 -14.74
CA ASN A 158 -10.82 -2.48 -14.40
C ASN A 158 -10.96 -2.68 -12.88
N PRO A 159 -11.46 -1.70 -12.13
CA PRO A 159 -11.60 -1.80 -10.68
C PRO A 159 -12.74 -2.74 -10.25
N ASN A 160 -13.52 -3.28 -11.20
CA ASN A 160 -14.56 -4.30 -10.96
C ASN A 160 -14.16 -5.69 -11.46
N ALA A 161 -12.88 -5.89 -11.81
CA ALA A 161 -12.41 -7.17 -12.30
C ALA A 161 -12.53 -8.27 -11.24
N THR A 162 -12.79 -9.49 -11.70
CA THR A 162 -12.72 -10.70 -10.87
C THR A 162 -11.42 -11.44 -11.17
N VAL A 163 -10.57 -11.60 -10.15
CA VAL A 163 -9.33 -12.37 -10.21
C VAL A 163 -9.58 -13.72 -9.57
N THR A 164 -9.53 -14.77 -10.37
CA THR A 164 -9.78 -16.15 -9.91
C THR A 164 -8.49 -16.94 -9.89
N ALA A 165 -8.13 -17.53 -8.75
CA ALA A 165 -7.07 -18.53 -8.70
C ALA A 165 -7.62 -19.88 -9.13
N VAL A 166 -6.95 -20.52 -10.09
CA VAL A 166 -7.32 -21.83 -10.61
C VAL A 166 -6.10 -22.75 -10.59
N SER A 167 -6.34 -24.04 -10.36
CA SER A 167 -5.33 -25.07 -10.59
C SER A 167 -5.14 -25.26 -12.08
N GLU A 168 -3.92 -25.17 -12.55
CA GLU A 168 -3.59 -25.51 -13.92
C GLU A 168 -3.38 -27.03 -13.98
N ALA A 169 -4.32 -27.71 -14.64
CA ALA A 169 -4.15 -29.11 -14.99
C ALA A 169 -3.56 -29.14 -16.40
N THR A 170 -2.23 -29.01 -16.50
CA THR A 170 -1.56 -29.46 -17.72
C THR A 170 -1.31 -30.96 -17.58
N ASP A 171 -1.35 -31.68 -18.70
CA ASP A 171 -1.11 -33.12 -18.73
C ASP A 171 0.32 -33.52 -18.26
N MET A 172 1.20 -32.55 -18.01
CA MET A 172 2.63 -32.78 -17.78
C MET A 172 3.08 -32.56 -16.33
N GLU A 173 2.47 -31.65 -15.55
CA GLU A 173 2.81 -31.45 -14.13
C GLU A 173 1.61 -31.04 -13.26
N PHE A 174 1.43 -31.73 -12.13
CA PHE A 174 0.47 -31.36 -11.08
C PHE A 174 1.09 -30.34 -10.13
N GLY A 175 0.29 -29.37 -9.67
CA GLY A 175 0.69 -28.40 -8.64
C GLY A 175 0.95 -26.98 -9.14
N TYR A 176 0.62 -26.68 -10.40
CA TYR A 176 0.66 -25.33 -10.93
C TYR A 176 -0.65 -24.58 -10.65
N PHE A 177 -0.52 -23.29 -10.36
CA PHE A 177 -1.65 -22.40 -10.13
C PHE A 177 -1.48 -21.16 -10.98
N THR A 178 -2.58 -20.67 -11.55
CA THR A 178 -2.60 -19.45 -12.33
C THR A 178 -3.74 -18.55 -11.90
N LEU A 179 -3.65 -17.27 -12.24
CA LEU A 179 -4.69 -16.28 -12.01
C LEU A 179 -5.38 -15.95 -13.33
N VAL A 180 -6.70 -15.96 -13.34
CA VAL A 180 -7.53 -15.59 -14.49
C VAL A 180 -8.31 -14.33 -14.15
N ILE A 181 -8.28 -13.35 -15.05
CA ILE A 181 -9.06 -12.11 -14.95
C ILE A 181 -10.28 -12.19 -15.84
N SER A 182 -11.44 -11.76 -15.32
CA SER A 182 -12.67 -11.50 -16.09
C SER A 182 -13.32 -10.18 -15.70
#